data_AF-A0A0S7ZM37-F1
#
_entry.id   AF-A0A0S7ZM37-F1
#
_cell.length_a   1.000
_cell.length_b   1.000
_cell.length_c   1.000
_cell.angle_alpha   90.00
_cell.angle_beta   90.00
_cell.angle_gamma   90.00
#
_symmetry.space_group_name_H-M   'P 1'
#
loop_
_entity.id
_entity.type
_entity.pdbx_description
1 polymer ?
#
loop_
_entity_poly.entity_id
_entity_poly.type
_entity_poly.pdbx_seq_one_letter_code
_entity_poly.pdbx_strand_id
1 'polypeptide(L)'
;QRLSSDLRGLQDSVQVIQWALSGDPTVRRGREATPPSLVQRLGRITGGAWSTALHDVTGTQREQYDIIAAEFGGILERLRRAVEVELKRIEDAAEAAGAPWTSGRIPNWRP
;
A
#
# COMPACT_ATOMS: atom_id res chain seq x y z
N GLN A 1 22.35 -1.42 14.62
CA GLN A 1 22.29 -2.43 13.53
C GLN A 1 20.89 -3.02 13.38
N ARG A 2 20.22 -3.49 14.46
CA ARG A 2 18.86 -4.06 14.40
C ARG A 2 17.78 -3.08 13.90
N LEU A 3 17.71 -1.86 14.45
CA LEU A 3 16.71 -0.85 14.05
C LEU A 3 16.76 -0.52 12.55
N SER A 4 17.97 -0.37 11.99
CA SER A 4 18.17 -0.10 10.56
C SER A 4 17.71 -1.26 9.67
N SER A 5 17.87 -2.49 10.13
CA SER A 5 17.38 -3.68 9.42
C SER A 5 15.85 -3.77 9.48
N ASP A 6 15.26 -3.48 10.64
CA ASP A 6 13.81 -3.45 10.81
C ASP A 6 13.17 -2.38 9.91
N LEU A 7 13.77 -1.19 9.84
CA LEU A 7 13.32 -0.13 8.94
C LEU A 7 13.38 -0.54 7.47
N ARG A 8 14.48 -1.20 7.06
CA ARG A 8 14.62 -1.70 5.69
C ARG A 8 13.54 -2.73 5.37
N GLY A 9 13.27 -3.66 6.29
CA GLY A 9 12.18 -4.62 6.13
C GLY A 9 10.82 -3.94 5.97
N LEU A 10 10.54 -2.89 6.74
CA LEU A 10 9.31 -2.11 6.59
C LEU A 10 9.25 -1.40 5.22
N GLN A 11 10.36 -0.82 4.76
CA GLN A 11 10.44 -0.20 3.43
C GLN A 11 10.16 -1.20 2.32
N ASP A 12 10.75 -2.40 2.39
CA ASP A 12 10.53 -3.47 1.42
C ASP A 12 9.05 -3.92 1.43
N SER A 13 8.44 -4.07 2.61
CA SER A 13 7.03 -4.43 2.78
C SER A 13 6.09 -3.39 2.13
N VAL A 14 6.34 -2.09 2.40
CA VAL A 14 5.58 -0.99 1.80
C VAL A 14 5.76 -0.96 0.28
N GLN A 15 6.97 -1.25 -0.21
CA GLN A 15 7.24 -1.31 -1.64
C GLN A 15 6.46 -2.45 -2.33
N VAL A 16 6.41 -3.63 -1.71
CA VAL A 16 5.59 -4.76 -2.21
C VAL A 16 4.10 -4.41 -2.22
N ILE A 17 3.60 -3.70 -1.20
CA ILE A 17 2.22 -3.20 -1.16
C ILE A 17 1.96 -2.23 -2.33
N GLN A 18 2.89 -1.30 -2.60
CA GLN A 18 2.76 -0.38 -3.73
C GLN A 18 2.73 -1.11 -5.07
N TRP A 19 3.55 -2.14 -5.25
CA TRP A 19 3.54 -2.97 -6.45
C TRP A 19 2.25 -3.75 -6.63
N ALA A 20 1.68 -4.29 -5.55
CA ALA A 20 0.38 -4.97 -5.61
C ALA A 20 -0.75 -4.02 -6.06
N LEU A 21 -0.70 -2.73 -5.68
CA LEU A 21 -1.69 -1.73 -6.09
C LEU A 21 -1.46 -1.19 -7.50
N SER A 22 -0.21 -0.84 -7.82
CA SER A 22 0.14 -0.03 -8.99
C SER A 22 0.77 -0.84 -10.13
N GLY A 23 1.15 -2.09 -9.86
CA GLY A 23 1.92 -2.96 -10.75
C GLY A 23 3.43 -2.85 -10.47
N ASP A 24 4.14 -3.95 -10.72
CA ASP A 24 5.59 -4.02 -10.60
C ASP A 24 6.28 -3.31 -11.80
N PRO A 25 7.08 -2.25 -11.57
CA PRO A 25 7.76 -1.53 -12.63
C PRO A 25 8.85 -2.35 -13.34
N THR A 26 9.38 -3.40 -12.72
CA THR A 26 10.42 -4.26 -13.30
C THR A 26 9.84 -5.18 -14.37
N VAL A 27 8.69 -5.80 -14.10
CA VAL A 27 7.93 -6.62 -15.06
C VAL A 27 7.53 -5.79 -16.29
N ARG A 28 7.05 -4.56 -16.06
CA ARG A 28 6.69 -3.63 -17.15
C ARG A 28 7.87 -3.27 -18.05
N ARG A 29 9.09 -3.21 -17.51
CA ARG A 29 10.32 -2.94 -18.30
C ARG A 29 10.72 -4.14 -19.18
N GLY A 30 10.30 -5.35 -18.82
CA GLY A 30 10.52 -6.57 -19.60
C GLY A 30 9.75 -6.65 -20.93
N ARG A 31 8.91 -5.64 -21.26
CA ARG A 31 8.01 -5.64 -22.43
C ARG A 31 7.03 -6.82 -22.49
N GLU A 32 6.80 -7.49 -21.36
CA GLU A 32 5.75 -8.48 -21.24
C GLU A 32 4.39 -7.80 -21.16
N ALA A 33 3.37 -8.41 -21.78
CA ALA A 33 1.99 -7.96 -21.63
C ALA A 33 1.54 -8.19 -20.18
N THR A 34 1.64 -7.15 -19.34
CA THR A 34 1.20 -7.23 -17.95
C THR A 34 -0.30 -6.92 -17.87
N PRO A 35 -1.09 -7.70 -17.10
CA PRO A 35 -2.45 -7.32 -16.77
C PRO A 35 -2.51 -5.91 -16.14
N PRO A 36 -3.63 -5.18 -16.28
CA PRO A 36 -3.79 -3.88 -15.64
C PRO A 36 -3.74 -4.02 -14.11
N SER A 37 -3.04 -3.09 -13.46
CA SER A 37 -2.97 -3.02 -12.00
C SER A 37 -4.32 -2.64 -11.38
N LEU A 38 -4.47 -2.85 -10.08
CA LEU A 38 -5.69 -2.49 -9.36
C LEU A 38 -6.04 -1.01 -9.50
N VAL A 39 -5.03 -0.13 -9.43
CA VAL A 39 -5.21 1.31 -9.66
C VAL A 39 -5.66 1.61 -11.09
N GLN A 40 -5.12 0.91 -12.09
CA GLN A 40 -5.56 1.07 -13.48
C GLN A 40 -6.99 0.56 -13.70
N ARG A 41 -7.37 -0.56 -13.07
CA ARG A 41 -8.74 -1.08 -13.11
C ARG A 41 -9.72 -0.12 -12.45
N LEU A 42 -9.37 0.41 -11.29
CA LEU A 42 -10.17 1.43 -10.61
C LEU A 42 -10.33 2.68 -11.48
N GLY A 43 -9.24 3.14 -12.11
CA GLY A 43 -9.28 4.27 -13.04
C GLY A 43 -10.18 4.04 -14.26
N ARG A 44 -10.31 2.80 -14.74
CA ARG A 44 -11.26 2.46 -15.82
C ARG A 44 -12.71 2.50 -15.35
N ILE A 45 -12.97 2.05 -14.11
CA ILE A 45 -14.31 2.14 -13.51
C ILE A 45 -14.69 3.61 -13.32
N THR A 46 -13.83 4.42 -12.69
CA THR A 46 -14.12 5.82 -12.37
C THR A 46 -14.08 6.72 -13.60
N GLY A 47 -13.11 6.56 -14.50
CA GLY A 47 -13.05 7.29 -15.76
C GLY A 47 -14.26 7.03 -16.65
N GLY A 48 -14.73 5.77 -16.70
CA GLY A 48 -15.99 5.43 -17.37
C GLY A 48 -17.22 5.97 -16.66
N ALA A 49 -17.26 5.99 -15.33
CA ALA A 49 -18.39 6.52 -14.59
C ALA A 49 -18.55 8.06 -14.75
N TRP A 50 -17.45 8.81 -14.80
CA TRP A 50 -17.48 10.27 -14.96
C TRP A 50 -17.79 10.74 -16.39
N SER A 51 -17.42 9.97 -17.43
CA SER A 51 -17.81 10.30 -18.82
C SER A 51 -19.21 9.80 -19.19
N THR A 52 -19.72 8.81 -18.45
CA THR A 52 -20.85 7.98 -18.90
C THR A 52 -21.95 7.89 -17.83
N ALA A 53 -22.03 8.85 -16.91
CA ALA A 53 -23.04 8.95 -15.84
C ALA A 53 -24.51 8.91 -16.32
N LEU A 54 -24.74 8.80 -17.63
CA LEU A 54 -26.03 8.62 -18.30
C LEU A 54 -26.36 7.14 -18.62
N HIS A 55 -25.43 6.19 -18.40
CA HIS A 55 -25.62 4.77 -18.70
C HIS A 55 -25.40 3.87 -17.48
N ASP A 56 -26.11 2.74 -17.46
CA ASP A 56 -26.07 1.75 -16.39
C ASP A 56 -24.70 1.06 -16.28
N VAL A 57 -24.39 0.47 -15.11
CA VAL A 57 -23.09 -0.19 -14.87
C VAL A 57 -22.90 -1.37 -15.84
N THR A 58 -21.87 -1.29 -16.69
CA THR A 58 -21.57 -2.32 -17.68
C THR A 58 -21.07 -3.62 -17.04
N GLY A 59 -21.26 -4.76 -17.74
CA GLY A 59 -20.73 -6.06 -17.29
C GLY A 59 -19.21 -6.02 -17.05
N THR A 60 -18.46 -5.34 -17.92
CA THR A 60 -17.01 -5.17 -17.77
C THR A 60 -16.65 -4.40 -16.50
N GLN A 61 -17.39 -3.35 -16.14
CA GLN A 61 -17.14 -2.60 -14.89
C GLN A 61 -17.36 -3.46 -13.65
N ARG A 62 -18.40 -4.31 -13.65
CA ARG A 62 -18.67 -5.26 -12.57
C ARG A 62 -17.53 -6.27 -12.42
N GLU A 63 -17.08 -6.85 -13.53
CA GLU A 63 -15.95 -7.78 -13.53
C GLU A 63 -14.65 -7.12 -13.01
N GLN A 64 -14.38 -5.87 -13.40
CA GLN A 64 -13.23 -5.13 -12.85
C GLN A 64 -13.36 -4.91 -11.35
N TYR A 65 -14.56 -4.62 -10.85
CA TYR A 65 -14.82 -4.46 -9.42
C TYR A 65 -14.60 -5.76 -8.66
N ASP A 66 -15.10 -6.89 -9.16
CA ASP A 66 -14.96 -8.20 -8.51
C ASP A 66 -13.49 -8.59 -8.35
N ILE A 67 -12.67 -8.32 -9.38
CA ILE A 67 -11.20 -8.52 -9.32
C ILE A 67 -10.59 -7.62 -8.24
N ILE A 68 -10.95 -6.34 -8.19
CA ILE A 68 -10.44 -5.42 -7.18
C ILE A 68 -10.83 -5.89 -5.77
N ALA A 69 -12.08 -6.26 -5.56
CA ALA A 69 -12.59 -6.70 -4.26
C ALA A 69 -11.89 -7.98 -3.77
N ALA A 70 -11.62 -8.93 -4.68
CA ALA A 70 -10.93 -10.17 -4.36
C ALA A 70 -9.47 -9.94 -3.91
N GLU A 71 -8.76 -9.00 -4.54
CA GLU A 71 -7.33 -8.76 -4.26
C GLU A 71 -7.09 -7.74 -3.14
N PHE A 72 -7.96 -6.73 -3.02
CA PHE A 72 -7.74 -5.59 -2.12
C PHE A 72 -7.73 -5.98 -0.64
N GLY A 73 -8.54 -6.96 -0.23
CA GLY A 73 -8.62 -7.39 1.18
C GLY A 73 -7.26 -7.82 1.72
N GLY A 74 -6.51 -8.63 0.97
CA GLY A 74 -5.17 -9.07 1.38
C GLY A 74 -4.13 -7.94 1.40
N ILE A 75 -4.27 -6.96 0.51
CA ILE A 75 -3.41 -5.77 0.48
C ILE A 75 -3.66 -4.89 1.71
N LEU A 76 -4.93 -4.68 2.08
CA LEU A 76 -5.33 -3.90 3.24
C LEU A 76 -4.81 -4.52 4.54
N GLU A 77 -4.91 -5.84 4.70
CA GLU A 77 -4.39 -6.54 5.88
C GLU A 77 -2.85 -6.42 6.00
N ARG A 78 -2.13 -6.48 4.88
CA ARG A 78 -0.67 -6.24 4.87
C ARG A 78 -0.34 -4.81 5.29
N LEU A 79 -1.08 -3.83 4.77
CA LEU A 79 -0.90 -2.43 5.14
C LEU A 79 -1.17 -2.19 6.62
N ARG A 80 -2.26 -2.73 7.16
CA ARG A 80 -2.59 -2.67 8.59
C ARG A 80 -1.46 -3.22 9.44
N ARG A 81 -0.95 -4.41 9.10
CA ARG A 81 0.20 -5.01 9.81
C ARG A 81 1.43 -4.10 9.76
N ALA A 82 1.78 -3.57 8.59
CA ALA A 82 2.94 -2.70 8.43
C ALA A 82 2.85 -1.44 9.31
N VAL A 83 1.68 -0.81 9.39
CA VAL A 83 1.46 0.43 10.14
C VAL A 83 1.21 0.19 11.63
N GLU A 84 0.28 -0.69 11.97
CA GLU A 84 -0.20 -0.86 13.34
C GLU A 84 0.75 -1.71 14.21
N VAL A 85 1.52 -2.59 13.57
CA VAL A 85 2.41 -3.53 14.27
C VAL A 85 3.88 -3.18 14.02
N GLU A 86 4.33 -3.21 12.77
CA GLU A 86 5.77 -3.12 12.48
C GLU A 86 6.32 -1.72 12.72
N LEU A 87 5.65 -0.68 12.18
CA LEU A 87 6.04 0.70 12.40
C LEU A 87 5.99 1.06 13.89
N LYS A 88 4.91 0.72 14.59
CA LYS A 88 4.80 0.95 16.04
C LYS A 88 5.94 0.30 16.83
N ARG A 89 6.28 -0.95 16.52
CA ARG A 89 7.41 -1.66 17.15
C ARG A 89 8.74 -0.95 16.90
N ILE A 90 8.95 -0.43 15.69
CA ILE A 90 10.17 0.32 15.33
C ILE A 90 10.22 1.65 16.08
N GLU A 91 9.10 2.36 16.19
CA GLU A 91 8.98 3.59 16.98
C GLU A 91 9.34 3.35 18.45
N ASP A 92 8.74 2.34 19.09
CA ASP A 92 9.02 1.99 20.49
C ASP A 92 10.50 1.63 20.72
N ALA A 93 11.11 0.90 19.78
CA ALA A 93 12.52 0.53 19.85
C ALA A 93 13.46 1.73 19.63
N ALA A 94 13.06 2.70 18.81
CA ALA A 94 13.82 3.92 18.59
C ALA A 94 13.74 4.85 19.82
N GLU A 95 12.57 4.99 20.43
CA GLU A 95 12.39 5.72 21.69
C GLU A 95 13.22 5.12 22.82
N ALA A 96 13.21 3.79 22.96
CA ALA A 96 14.04 3.09 23.95
C ALA A 96 15.55 3.28 23.71
N ALA A 97 15.97 3.52 22.47
CA ALA A 97 17.34 3.83 22.10
C ALA A 97 17.71 5.32 22.32
N GLY A 98 16.80 6.14 22.85
CA GLY A 98 17.02 7.56 23.15
C GLY A 98 16.91 8.49 21.93
N ALA A 99 16.45 7.98 20.78
CA ALA A 99 16.25 8.77 19.58
C ALA A 99 14.77 9.09 19.38
N PRO A 100 14.35 10.37 19.43
CA PRO A 100 13.00 10.75 19.01
C PRO A 100 12.88 10.49 17.50
N TRP A 101 12.16 9.44 17.12
CA TRP A 101 12.09 8.96 15.74
C TRP A 101 11.41 9.94 14.76
N THR A 102 10.53 10.82 15.27
CA THR A 102 9.93 11.93 14.52
C THR A 102 10.35 13.26 15.11
N SER A 103 10.97 14.13 14.30
CA SER A 103 11.25 15.52 14.68
C SER A 103 9.96 16.21 15.15
N GLY A 104 9.99 16.85 16.32
CA GLY A 104 8.85 17.61 16.88
C GLY A 104 7.91 16.88 17.84
N ARG A 105 8.16 15.61 18.19
CA ARG A 105 7.43 14.96 19.30
C ARG A 105 7.97 15.43 20.66
N ILE A 106 7.05 15.72 21.58
CA ILE A 106 7.37 16.00 23.00
C ILE A 106 7.74 14.67 23.65
N PRO A 107 8.91 14.54 24.30
CA PRO A 107 9.33 13.31 24.95
C PRO A 107 8.36 12.92 26.08
N ASN A 108 8.06 11.63 26.19
CA ASN A 108 7.37 11.09 27.36
C ASN A 108 8.33 11.11 28.56
N TRP A 109 8.25 12.15 29.38
CA TRP A 109 9.02 12.25 30.62
C TRP A 109 8.52 11.21 31.65
N ARG A 110 9.45 10.45 32.23
CA ARG A 110 9.22 9.62 33.42
C ARG A 110 10.22 10.06 34.51
N PRO A 111 9.78 10.20 35.78
CA PRO A 111 10.63 10.64 36.88
C PRO A 111 11.71 9.62 37.25
#